data_AF-J3F003-F1
#
_entry.id   AF-J3F003-F1
#
_cell.length_a   1.000
_cell.length_b   1.000
_cell.length_c   1.000
_cell.angle_alpha   90.00
_cell.angle_beta   90.00
_cell.angle_gamma   90.00
#
_symmetry.space_group_name_H-M   'P 1'
#
loop_
_entity.id
_entity.type
_entity.pdbx_description
1 polymer ?
#
loop_
_entity_poly.entity_id
_entity_poly.type
_entity_poly.pdbx_seq_one_letter_code
_entity_poly.pdbx_strand_id
1 'polypeptide(L)'
;MNKVNPAPYSLSQRTNSITIISEHHAWRTLSGVQTNDYYTYRNAILNGCHLQRASFDLRHPEEMVCDLSNLEPIYNGLFDEEIVRIWDYLNLTTIQISDTEVRRISGDGLSPEIAISGPSKTKLGNLKRKLVSEAFAHIRRDTSPTLINKAIRGITKSRLLTNTNNETLEFHNKFCAFYSKYISHEHWDSCPAFNTRHVYENHEIWSQIEKISKNKLFLLSAGLPIALGYLAATGDPNIFFSEVHRQNDSNLLSRDNAFQDIFPSPTSSNEPWLIIDKAYTGGSLRQAANTVRKKFGYDIEVKTVALFPKSFSAFMSADYAVYAGKLFEVKSCARRLDRDLWHIQLITGQPT
;
A
#
# COMPACT_ATOMS: atom_id res chain seq x y z
N MET A 1 -12.02 -7.05 -50.26
CA MET A 1 -10.68 -7.59 -49.93
C MET A 1 -10.48 -7.49 -48.44
N ASN A 2 -10.20 -8.63 -47.83
CA ASN A 2 -10.14 -8.85 -46.39
C ASN A 2 -8.69 -8.72 -45.90
N LYS A 3 -8.55 -8.34 -44.62
CA LYS A 3 -7.32 -8.34 -43.77
C LYS A 3 -6.39 -7.14 -44.02
N VAL A 4 -5.77 -6.52 -43.00
CA VAL A 4 -5.16 -7.13 -41.81
C VAL A 4 -5.27 -6.19 -40.59
N ASN A 5 -5.80 -6.72 -39.48
CA ASN A 5 -5.67 -6.12 -38.14
C ASN A 5 -4.19 -6.05 -37.74
N PRO A 6 -3.67 -4.94 -37.19
CA PRO A 6 -2.36 -4.96 -36.57
C PRO A 6 -2.39 -5.87 -35.34
N ALA A 7 -1.43 -6.78 -35.28
CA ALA A 7 -1.25 -7.75 -34.21
C ALA A 7 -1.10 -7.05 -32.84
N PRO A 8 -1.55 -7.69 -31.75
CA PRO A 8 -1.31 -7.19 -30.40
C PRO A 8 0.20 -7.17 -30.14
N TYR A 9 0.70 -6.02 -29.70
CA TYR A 9 2.08 -5.83 -29.25
C TYR A 9 2.46 -6.92 -28.25
N SER A 10 3.31 -7.85 -28.66
CA SER A 10 3.85 -8.88 -27.79
C SER A 10 4.77 -8.24 -26.75
N LEU A 11 4.60 -8.64 -25.50
CA LEU A 11 5.41 -8.27 -24.35
C LEU A 11 6.84 -8.78 -24.52
N SER A 12 7.70 -8.06 -25.23
CA SER A 12 9.15 -8.21 -25.08
C SER A 12 9.63 -7.30 -23.96
N GLN A 13 9.40 -7.70 -22.70
CA GLN A 13 10.17 -7.14 -21.60
C GLN A 13 11.62 -7.60 -21.80
N ARG A 14 12.49 -6.72 -22.31
CA ARG A 14 13.93 -6.98 -22.32
C ARG A 14 14.42 -6.90 -20.88
N THR A 15 14.38 -8.00 -20.15
CA THR A 15 15.13 -8.15 -18.91
C THR A 15 16.59 -8.42 -19.27
N ASN A 16 17.48 -7.51 -18.89
CA ASN A 16 18.91 -7.78 -18.99
C ASN A 16 19.28 -8.69 -17.82
N SER A 17 19.48 -9.98 -18.10
CA SER A 17 19.92 -10.96 -17.12
C SER A 17 21.34 -10.65 -16.65
N ILE A 18 21.53 -10.33 -15.37
CA ILE A 18 22.86 -10.21 -14.77
C ILE A 18 23.24 -11.59 -14.23
N THR A 19 24.35 -12.12 -14.72
CA THR A 19 24.97 -13.36 -14.21
C THR A 19 26.09 -12.99 -13.25
N ILE A 20 25.97 -13.38 -11.97
CA ILE A 20 27.08 -13.29 -11.02
C ILE A 20 27.87 -14.59 -11.09
N ILE A 21 29.19 -14.49 -11.34
CA ILE A 21 30.13 -15.61 -11.36
C ILE A 21 30.99 -15.50 -10.10
N SER A 22 31.13 -16.60 -9.35
CA SER A 22 31.99 -16.64 -8.16
C SER A 22 33.47 -16.53 -8.55
N GLU A 23 34.22 -15.58 -7.95
CA GLU A 23 35.65 -15.38 -8.19
C GLU A 23 36.51 -16.57 -7.74
N HIS A 24 36.04 -17.37 -6.77
CA HIS A 24 36.76 -18.57 -6.30
C HIS A 24 36.58 -19.80 -7.20
N HIS A 25 35.83 -19.68 -8.31
CA HIS A 25 35.41 -20.79 -9.16
C HIS A 25 36.09 -20.83 -10.54
N ALA A 26 37.32 -20.33 -10.65
CA ALA A 26 38.21 -20.82 -11.69
C ALA A 26 38.46 -22.32 -11.34
N TRP A 27 38.12 -23.34 -12.12
CA TRP A 27 38.68 -23.67 -13.44
C TRP A 27 37.78 -24.64 -14.25
N ARG A 28 36.56 -24.99 -13.79
CA ARG A 28 35.66 -25.93 -14.48
C ARG A 28 34.19 -25.54 -14.35
N THR A 29 33.54 -25.26 -15.47
CA THR A 29 32.08 -25.22 -15.60
C THR A 29 31.59 -26.67 -15.75
N LEU A 30 30.91 -27.22 -14.76
CA LEU A 30 30.37 -28.58 -14.81
C LEU A 30 28.91 -28.55 -15.27
N SER A 31 28.40 -29.69 -15.75
CA SER A 31 26.96 -29.87 -15.95
C SER A 31 26.26 -29.82 -14.59
N GLY A 32 25.07 -29.21 -14.53
CA GLY A 32 24.29 -29.13 -13.30
C GLY A 32 22.80 -28.95 -13.57
N VAL A 33 22.04 -28.78 -12.50
CA VAL A 33 20.59 -28.57 -12.54
C VAL A 33 20.30 -27.08 -12.54
N GLN A 34 19.62 -26.59 -13.58
CA GLN A 34 19.09 -25.22 -13.61
C GLN A 34 17.63 -25.26 -13.13
N THR A 35 17.34 -24.53 -12.05
CA THR A 35 15.99 -24.45 -11.48
C THR A 35 15.72 -23.06 -10.92
N ASN A 36 14.46 -22.63 -10.97
CA ASN A 36 13.93 -21.45 -10.27
C ASN A 36 13.08 -21.85 -9.03
N ASP A 37 13.02 -23.15 -8.72
CA ASP A 37 12.28 -23.69 -7.58
C ASP A 37 13.21 -23.89 -6.37
N TYR A 38 12.84 -23.29 -5.25
CA TYR A 38 13.64 -23.32 -4.02
C TYR A 38 13.82 -24.74 -3.46
N TYR A 39 12.81 -25.60 -3.54
CA TYR A 39 12.90 -26.96 -3.01
C TYR A 39 13.81 -27.85 -3.86
N THR A 40 13.73 -27.70 -5.19
CA THR A 40 14.65 -28.34 -6.15
C THR A 40 16.09 -27.86 -5.90
N TYR A 41 16.29 -26.56 -5.69
CA TYR A 41 17.59 -26.00 -5.32
C TYR A 41 18.10 -26.60 -4.00
N ARG A 42 17.28 -26.58 -2.94
CA ARG A 42 17.64 -27.09 -1.62
C ARG A 42 17.97 -28.59 -1.65
N ASN A 43 17.19 -29.39 -2.36
CA ASN A 43 17.47 -30.81 -2.54
C ASN A 43 18.76 -31.04 -3.33
N ALA A 44 19.04 -30.25 -4.36
CA ALA A 44 20.30 -30.35 -5.09
C ALA A 44 21.51 -30.03 -4.19
N ILE A 45 21.43 -28.98 -3.36
CA ILE A 45 22.47 -28.65 -2.37
C ILE A 45 22.65 -29.80 -1.36
N LEU A 46 21.55 -30.38 -0.84
CA LEU A 46 21.62 -31.53 0.08
C LEU A 46 22.27 -32.76 -0.57
N ASN A 47 22.17 -32.90 -1.89
CA ASN A 47 22.83 -33.95 -2.68
C ASN A 47 24.25 -33.59 -3.14
N GLY A 48 24.86 -32.54 -2.55
CA GLY A 48 26.25 -32.15 -2.82
C GLY A 48 26.44 -31.28 -4.05
N CYS A 49 25.38 -30.74 -4.66
CA CYS A 49 25.54 -29.69 -5.66
C CYS A 49 26.03 -28.39 -5.02
N HIS A 50 26.77 -27.60 -5.78
CA HIS A 50 27.22 -26.26 -5.39
C HIS A 50 26.62 -25.22 -6.33
N LEU A 51 26.39 -24.00 -5.81
CA LEU A 51 25.87 -22.90 -6.60
C LEU A 51 26.91 -22.49 -7.67
N GLN A 52 26.57 -22.75 -8.94
CA GLN A 52 27.44 -22.42 -10.08
C GLN A 52 27.05 -21.10 -10.78
N ARG A 53 25.75 -20.75 -10.78
CA ARG A 53 25.21 -19.54 -11.41
C ARG A 53 23.90 -19.11 -10.75
N ALA A 54 23.68 -17.81 -10.60
CA ALA A 54 22.38 -17.23 -10.27
C ALA A 54 21.95 -16.23 -11.36
N SER A 55 20.65 -16.19 -11.67
CA SER A 55 20.02 -15.19 -12.55
C SER A 55 18.94 -14.49 -11.75
N PHE A 56 18.96 -13.17 -11.74
CA PHE A 56 17.97 -12.34 -11.05
C PHE A 56 17.29 -11.41 -12.06
N ASP A 57 15.98 -11.32 -11.98
CA ASP A 57 15.21 -10.30 -12.70
C ASP A 57 14.91 -9.14 -11.75
N LEU A 58 15.60 -8.02 -11.96
CA LEU A 58 15.35 -6.79 -11.22
C LEU A 58 14.25 -6.00 -11.93
N ARG A 59 13.18 -5.67 -11.20
CA ARG A 59 12.14 -4.79 -11.70
C ARG A 59 12.63 -3.35 -11.69
N HIS A 60 12.27 -2.60 -12.73
CA HIS A 60 12.46 -1.16 -12.72
C HIS A 60 11.73 -0.51 -11.54
N PRO A 61 12.29 0.56 -10.94
CA PRO A 61 11.56 1.32 -9.94
C PRO A 61 10.25 1.88 -10.50
N GLU A 62 9.30 2.08 -9.59
CA GLU A 62 7.99 2.66 -9.87
C GLU A 62 7.86 4.01 -9.15
N GLU A 63 7.20 4.98 -9.74
CA GLU A 63 6.92 6.28 -9.14
C GLU A 63 5.45 6.64 -9.32
N MET A 64 4.77 6.91 -8.21
CA MET A 64 3.36 7.32 -8.20
C MET A 64 3.25 8.79 -8.59
N VAL A 65 2.64 9.09 -9.72
CA VAL A 65 2.38 10.46 -10.19
C VAL A 65 1.18 11.07 -9.48
N CYS A 66 0.09 10.30 -9.35
CA CYS A 66 -1.12 10.71 -8.64
C CYS A 66 -1.83 9.49 -8.04
N ASP A 67 -2.32 9.62 -6.81
CA ASP A 67 -3.11 8.63 -6.09
C ASP A 67 -4.37 9.30 -5.56
N LEU A 68 -5.51 9.10 -6.23
CA LEU A 68 -6.78 9.68 -5.82
C LEU A 68 -7.30 9.13 -4.49
N SER A 69 -6.92 7.90 -4.15
CA SER A 69 -7.37 7.29 -2.90
C SER A 69 -6.72 7.91 -1.67
N ASN A 70 -5.52 8.48 -1.81
CA ASN A 70 -4.77 9.18 -0.76
C ASN A 70 -3.93 10.32 -1.34
N LEU A 71 -4.55 11.47 -1.58
CA LEU A 71 -3.90 12.59 -2.28
C LEU A 71 -2.78 13.21 -1.46
N GLU A 72 -1.71 13.61 -2.15
CA GLU A 72 -0.57 14.31 -1.54
C GLU A 72 -0.97 15.71 -1.03
N PRO A 73 -0.25 16.30 -0.05
CA PRO A 73 -0.61 17.60 0.53
C PRO A 73 -0.70 18.76 -0.48
N ILE A 74 -0.05 18.64 -1.64
CA ILE A 74 -0.13 19.64 -2.72
C ILE A 74 -1.55 19.81 -3.30
N TYR A 75 -2.43 18.83 -3.09
CA TYR A 75 -3.84 18.86 -3.51
C TYR A 75 -4.77 19.42 -2.42
N ASN A 76 -4.26 19.70 -1.22
CA ASN A 76 -5.07 20.24 -0.14
C ASN A 76 -5.64 21.61 -0.53
N GLY A 77 -6.92 21.80 -0.20
CA GLY A 77 -7.67 23.01 -0.52
C GLY A 77 -8.07 23.21 -1.97
N LEU A 78 -7.83 22.23 -2.85
CA LEU A 78 -8.48 22.18 -4.16
C LEU A 78 -9.93 21.72 -4.05
N PHE A 79 -10.79 22.22 -4.92
CA PHE A 79 -12.15 21.72 -5.11
C PHE A 79 -12.16 20.36 -5.81
N ASP A 80 -13.29 19.65 -5.70
CA ASP A 80 -13.43 18.30 -6.26
C ASP A 80 -13.23 18.32 -7.79
N GLU A 81 -13.76 19.34 -8.47
CA GLU A 81 -13.64 19.52 -9.92
C GLU A 81 -12.19 19.80 -10.35
N GLU A 82 -11.41 20.52 -9.54
CA GLU A 82 -10.00 20.80 -9.83
C GLU A 82 -9.15 19.54 -9.71
N ILE A 83 -9.42 18.70 -8.70
CA ILE A 83 -8.75 17.40 -8.54
C ILE A 83 -9.03 16.52 -9.75
N VAL A 84 -10.28 16.45 -10.20
CA VAL A 84 -10.67 15.66 -11.38
C VAL A 84 -9.98 16.18 -12.64
N ARG A 85 -9.92 17.51 -12.84
CA ARG A 85 -9.21 18.10 -13.99
C ARG A 85 -7.70 17.81 -13.98
N ILE A 86 -7.02 17.89 -12.83
CA ILE A 86 -5.60 17.50 -12.73
C ILE A 86 -5.46 16.01 -13.05
N TRP A 87 -6.33 15.18 -12.49
CA TRP A 87 -6.31 13.75 -12.74
C TRP A 87 -6.44 13.44 -14.24
N ASP A 88 -7.44 14.01 -14.92
CA ASP A 88 -7.66 13.80 -16.36
C ASP A 88 -6.46 14.27 -17.19
N TYR A 89 -5.91 15.44 -16.86
CA TYR A 89 -4.71 15.96 -17.52
C TYR A 89 -3.52 15.00 -17.35
N LEU A 90 -3.24 14.55 -16.12
CA LEU A 90 -2.16 13.62 -15.84
C LEU A 90 -2.41 12.25 -16.51
N ASN A 91 -3.65 11.80 -16.51
CA ASN A 91 -4.06 10.54 -17.13
C ASN A 91 -3.76 10.57 -18.63
N LEU A 92 -4.20 11.60 -19.35
CA LEU A 92 -3.94 11.78 -20.77
C LEU A 92 -2.45 11.94 -21.07
N THR A 93 -1.76 12.81 -20.32
CA THR A 93 -0.36 13.13 -20.57
C THR A 93 0.56 11.92 -20.33
N THR A 94 0.27 11.12 -19.31
CA THR A 94 1.08 9.92 -19.01
C THR A 94 0.88 8.79 -20.02
N ILE A 95 -0.27 8.71 -20.69
CA ILE A 95 -0.49 7.78 -21.81
C ILE A 95 0.38 8.17 -23.02
N GLN A 96 0.64 9.46 -23.19
CA GLN A 96 1.37 10.03 -24.33
C GLN A 96 2.89 10.14 -24.09
N ILE A 97 3.43 9.58 -23.01
CA ILE A 97 4.88 9.58 -22.76
C ILE A 97 5.57 8.83 -23.91
N SER A 98 6.37 9.58 -24.67
CA SER A 98 7.14 9.06 -25.81
C SER A 98 8.56 8.63 -25.44
N ASP A 99 8.94 8.68 -24.16
CA ASP A 99 10.26 8.25 -23.67
C ASP A 99 10.36 6.72 -23.77
N THR A 100 11.38 6.21 -24.46
CA THR A 100 11.57 4.78 -24.68
C THR A 100 11.92 4.01 -23.40
N GLU A 101 12.41 4.69 -22.36
CA GLU A 101 12.85 4.09 -21.10
C GLU A 101 11.81 4.24 -19.98
N VAL A 102 10.87 5.17 -20.11
CA VAL A 102 9.85 5.45 -19.09
C VAL A 102 8.49 5.11 -19.65
N ARG A 103 7.74 4.29 -18.93
CA ARG A 103 6.39 3.88 -19.32
C ARG A 103 5.39 4.11 -18.20
N ARG A 104 4.15 4.38 -18.57
CA ARG A 104 3.03 4.27 -17.64
C ARG A 104 2.83 2.81 -17.23
N ILE A 105 2.61 2.59 -15.94
CA ILE A 105 2.22 1.29 -15.40
C ILE A 105 0.74 1.04 -15.74
N SER A 106 0.44 -0.15 -16.23
CA SER A 106 -0.91 -0.60 -16.58
C SER A 106 -1.18 -1.97 -15.96
N GLY A 107 -2.46 -2.28 -15.74
CA GLY A 107 -2.90 -3.50 -15.06
C GLY A 107 -4.16 -3.27 -14.23
N ASP A 108 -4.65 -4.34 -13.62
CA ASP A 108 -5.84 -4.30 -12.77
C ASP A 108 -5.59 -3.52 -11.47
N GLY A 109 -6.64 -2.85 -10.97
CA GLY A 109 -6.58 -2.16 -9.67
C GLY A 109 -5.74 -0.88 -9.66
N LEU A 110 -5.61 -0.23 -10.82
CA LEU A 110 -4.95 1.07 -10.98
C LEU A 110 -5.93 2.21 -11.31
N SER A 111 -7.25 1.97 -11.25
CA SER A 111 -8.24 3.02 -11.56
C SER A 111 -8.04 4.32 -10.76
N PRO A 112 -7.65 4.30 -9.47
CA PRO A 112 -7.37 5.51 -8.71
C PRO A 112 -5.88 5.91 -8.72
N GLU A 113 -5.01 5.22 -9.46
CA GLU A 113 -3.56 5.46 -9.49
C GLU A 113 -2.99 5.74 -10.89
N ILE A 114 -2.16 6.77 -11.00
CA ILE A 114 -1.30 6.99 -12.16
C ILE A 114 0.13 6.80 -11.69
N ALA A 115 0.78 5.74 -12.17
CA ALA A 115 2.18 5.46 -11.86
C ALA A 115 3.01 5.24 -13.13
N ILE A 116 4.29 5.55 -13.03
CA ILE A 116 5.28 5.39 -14.10
C ILE A 116 6.43 4.51 -13.62
N SER A 117 7.06 3.79 -14.55
CA SER A 117 8.21 2.93 -14.28
C SER A 117 9.32 3.18 -15.29
N GLY A 118 10.58 3.04 -14.88
CA GLY A 118 11.74 3.27 -15.73
C GLY A 118 13.07 3.03 -15.00
N PRO A 119 14.23 3.28 -15.64
CA PRO A 119 15.53 2.82 -15.14
C PRO A 119 16.05 3.54 -13.90
N SER A 120 15.52 4.72 -13.56
CA SER A 120 16.09 5.56 -12.51
C SER A 120 15.02 6.27 -11.68
N LYS A 121 15.08 6.11 -10.36
CA LYS A 121 14.23 6.84 -9.40
C LYS A 121 14.35 8.35 -9.57
N THR A 122 15.56 8.87 -9.78
CA THR A 122 15.79 10.32 -9.97
C THR A 122 15.12 10.82 -11.25
N LYS A 123 15.23 10.06 -12.36
CA LYS A 123 14.58 10.40 -13.64
C LYS A 123 13.05 10.40 -13.48
N LEU A 124 12.49 9.37 -12.84
CA LEU A 124 11.05 9.28 -12.58
C LEU A 124 10.55 10.43 -11.68
N GLY A 125 11.29 10.77 -10.61
CA GLY A 125 10.94 11.87 -9.72
C GLY A 125 10.99 13.24 -10.39
N ASN A 126 11.97 13.47 -11.29
CA ASN A 126 12.01 14.68 -12.12
C ASN A 126 10.80 14.77 -13.06
N LEU A 127 10.45 13.66 -13.71
CA LEU A 127 9.30 13.61 -14.60
C LEU A 127 7.98 13.83 -13.83
N LYS A 128 7.79 13.19 -12.68
CA LYS A 128 6.63 13.43 -11.80
C LYS A 128 6.48 14.92 -11.47
N ARG A 129 7.55 15.56 -11.00
CA ARG A 129 7.53 17.00 -10.68
C ARG A 129 7.14 17.86 -11.87
N LYS A 130 7.68 17.56 -13.06
CA LYS A 130 7.33 18.26 -14.29
C LYS A 130 5.84 18.09 -14.63
N LEU A 131 5.35 16.86 -14.69
CA LEU A 131 3.95 16.54 -15.02
C LEU A 131 2.97 17.21 -14.05
N VAL A 132 3.24 17.11 -12.75
CA VAL A 132 2.40 17.74 -11.70
C VAL A 132 2.44 19.26 -11.82
N SER A 133 3.61 19.87 -12.01
CA SER A 133 3.73 21.33 -12.20
C SER A 133 2.92 21.81 -13.41
N GLU A 134 3.00 21.09 -14.53
CA GLU A 134 2.25 21.39 -15.74
C GLU A 134 0.73 21.26 -15.53
N ALA A 135 0.28 20.21 -14.83
CA ALA A 135 -1.14 20.01 -14.52
C ALA A 135 -1.71 21.16 -13.66
N PHE A 136 -0.98 21.60 -12.63
CA PHE A 136 -1.40 22.73 -11.80
C PHE A 136 -1.37 24.06 -12.55
N ALA A 137 -0.39 24.27 -13.44
CA ALA A 137 -0.33 25.44 -14.29
C ALA A 137 -1.49 25.50 -15.31
N HIS A 138 -1.95 24.34 -15.79
CA HIS A 138 -3.10 24.23 -16.67
C HIS A 138 -4.38 24.70 -15.98
N ILE A 139 -4.62 24.26 -14.73
CA ILE A 139 -5.82 24.67 -13.96
C ILE A 139 -5.82 26.16 -13.63
N ARG A 140 -4.68 26.72 -13.19
CA ARG A 140 -4.61 28.14 -12.79
C ARG A 140 -4.89 29.13 -13.92
N ARG A 141 -4.82 28.68 -15.18
CA ARG A 141 -5.21 29.51 -16.35
C ARG A 141 -6.72 29.59 -16.53
N ASP A 142 -7.47 28.62 -15.99
CA ASP A 142 -8.90 28.46 -16.22
C ASP A 142 -9.79 28.91 -15.04
N THR A 143 -9.20 29.33 -13.92
CA THR A 143 -9.94 29.70 -12.71
C THR A 143 -9.60 31.10 -12.18
N SER A 144 -10.65 31.86 -11.85
CA SER A 144 -10.56 33.13 -11.09
C SER A 144 -10.18 32.84 -9.64
N PRO A 145 -9.58 33.77 -8.86
CA PRO A 145 -9.16 33.50 -7.49
C PRO A 145 -10.37 33.23 -6.58
N THR A 146 -10.68 31.96 -6.36
CA THR A 146 -11.77 31.49 -5.50
C THR A 146 -11.29 31.15 -4.09
N LEU A 147 -12.23 31.24 -3.13
CA LEU A 147 -12.04 30.94 -1.71
C LEU A 147 -11.26 29.63 -1.50
N ILE A 148 -10.23 29.68 -0.67
CA ILE A 148 -9.43 28.52 -0.26
C ILE A 148 -10.35 27.51 0.45
N ASN A 149 -10.56 26.35 -0.16
CA ASN A 149 -11.18 25.22 0.51
C ASN A 149 -10.21 24.74 1.61
N LYS A 150 -10.72 24.38 2.80
CA LYS A 150 -9.88 23.86 3.90
C LYS A 150 -9.76 22.34 3.89
N ALA A 151 -10.35 21.67 2.90
CA ALA A 151 -10.36 20.21 2.82
C ALA A 151 -8.94 19.63 2.72
N ILE A 152 -8.62 18.75 3.66
CA ILE A 152 -7.45 17.88 3.61
C ILE A 152 -7.86 16.63 2.82
N ARG A 153 -7.08 16.29 1.79
CA ARG A 153 -7.47 15.30 0.77
C ARG A 153 -6.81 13.94 0.93
N GLY A 154 -5.89 13.81 1.88
CA GLY A 154 -5.18 12.57 2.16
C GLY A 154 -4.49 12.61 3.51
N ILE A 155 -3.98 11.46 3.91
CA ILE A 155 -3.29 11.26 5.19
C ILE A 155 -1.88 10.78 4.89
N THR A 156 -0.92 11.68 5.04
CA THR A 156 0.47 11.42 4.67
C THR A 156 1.24 10.78 5.82
N LYS A 157 2.17 9.87 5.51
CA LYS A 157 3.13 9.31 6.47
C LYS A 157 4.37 10.20 6.56
N SER A 158 4.22 11.39 7.15
CA SER A 158 5.24 12.46 7.19
C SER A 158 5.57 12.95 8.59
N ARG A 159 4.70 12.71 9.58
CA ARG A 159 4.96 13.13 10.97
C ARG A 159 6.08 12.28 11.56
N LEU A 160 7.13 12.90 12.09
CA LEU A 160 8.16 12.18 12.84
C LEU A 160 7.57 11.53 14.09
N LEU A 161 7.90 10.26 14.34
CA LEU A 161 7.46 9.55 15.54
C LEU A 161 7.93 10.28 16.83
N THR A 162 9.14 10.83 16.82
CA THR A 162 9.69 11.62 17.94
C THR A 162 8.90 12.89 18.26
N ASN A 163 8.05 13.36 17.34
CA ASN A 163 7.19 14.53 17.51
C ASN A 163 5.77 14.13 17.96
N THR A 164 5.57 12.90 18.42
CA THR A 164 4.32 12.42 19.01
C THR A 164 4.34 12.56 20.54
N ASN A 165 3.21 12.28 21.20
CA ASN A 165 3.12 12.33 22.66
C ASN A 165 3.84 11.11 23.31
N ASN A 166 4.13 11.21 24.60
CA ASN A 166 4.85 10.17 25.35
C ASN A 166 4.10 8.83 25.33
N GLU A 167 2.78 8.85 25.37
CA GLU A 167 1.94 7.64 25.32
C GLU A 167 2.14 6.87 24.00
N THR A 168 2.23 7.58 22.87
CA THR A 168 2.50 6.97 21.56
C THR A 168 3.89 6.36 21.50
N LEU A 169 4.90 7.06 22.04
CA LEU A 169 6.27 6.54 22.12
C LEU A 169 6.37 5.31 23.01
N GLU A 170 5.71 5.33 24.18
CA GLU A 170 5.69 4.19 25.10
C GLU A 170 4.99 2.98 24.47
N PHE A 171 3.87 3.20 23.78
CA PHE A 171 3.16 2.15 23.05
C PHE A 171 4.03 1.53 21.95
N HIS A 172 4.73 2.35 21.15
CA HIS A 172 5.70 1.88 20.16
C HIS A 172 6.78 1.00 20.81
N ASN A 173 7.37 1.45 21.92
CA ASN A 173 8.43 0.70 22.61
C ASN A 173 7.92 -0.64 23.17
N LYS A 174 6.70 -0.66 23.74
CA LYS A 174 6.05 -1.90 24.19
C LYS A 174 5.80 -2.86 23.02
N PHE A 175 5.34 -2.34 21.89
CA PHE A 175 5.16 -3.14 20.68
C PHE A 175 6.48 -3.73 20.20
N CYS A 176 7.54 -2.92 20.09
CA CYS A 176 8.86 -3.38 19.65
C CYS A 176 9.44 -4.46 20.58
N ALA A 177 9.31 -4.28 21.91
CA ALA A 177 9.75 -5.27 22.89
C ALA A 177 8.96 -6.59 22.83
N PHE A 178 7.68 -6.53 22.46
CA PHE A 178 6.89 -7.72 22.21
C PHE A 178 7.31 -8.40 20.90
N TYR A 179 7.39 -7.63 19.82
CA TYR A 179 7.56 -8.14 18.46
C TYR A 179 8.99 -8.62 18.17
N SER A 180 9.99 -8.12 18.91
CA SER A 180 11.39 -8.58 18.82
C SER A 180 11.57 -10.08 19.07
N LYS A 181 10.64 -10.72 19.80
CA LYS A 181 10.66 -12.17 20.06
C LYS A 181 10.38 -13.02 18.82
N TYR A 182 9.89 -12.41 17.75
CA TYR A 182 9.53 -13.09 16.49
C TYR A 182 10.51 -12.81 15.35
N ILE A 183 11.45 -11.86 15.53
CA ILE A 183 12.35 -11.38 14.49
C ILE A 183 13.79 -11.76 14.87
N SER A 184 14.51 -12.38 13.94
CA SER A 184 15.91 -12.75 14.13
C SER A 184 16.74 -11.52 14.42
N HIS A 185 17.64 -11.62 15.41
CA HIS A 185 18.44 -10.49 15.88
C HIS A 185 19.23 -9.78 14.76
N GLU A 186 19.76 -10.55 13.80
CA GLU A 186 20.49 -10.03 12.64
C GLU A 186 19.66 -9.15 11.70
N HIS A 187 18.32 -9.22 11.78
CA HIS A 187 17.41 -8.44 10.96
C HIS A 187 16.81 -7.24 11.71
N TRP A 188 17.18 -6.98 12.96
CA TRP A 188 16.59 -5.89 13.74
C TRP A 188 16.78 -4.51 13.08
N ASP A 189 17.97 -4.24 12.57
CA ASP A 189 18.31 -2.95 11.91
C ASP A 189 17.60 -2.75 10.57
N SER A 190 17.12 -3.83 9.94
CA SER A 190 16.38 -3.79 8.68
C SER A 190 14.87 -3.98 8.86
N CYS A 191 14.42 -4.34 10.06
CA CYS A 191 13.02 -4.55 10.37
C CYS A 191 12.24 -3.23 10.30
N PRO A 192 11.24 -3.09 9.40
CA PRO A 192 10.50 -1.84 9.26
C PRO A 192 9.75 -1.42 10.53
N ALA A 193 9.32 -2.39 11.35
CA ALA A 193 8.62 -2.13 12.60
C ALA A 193 9.53 -1.42 13.62
N PHE A 194 10.76 -1.92 13.81
CA PHE A 194 11.73 -1.35 14.75
C PHE A 194 12.33 -0.03 14.26
N ASN A 195 12.34 0.19 12.95
CA ASN A 195 12.88 1.37 12.31
C ASN A 195 11.78 2.36 11.89
N THR A 196 10.68 2.42 12.64
CA THR A 196 9.55 3.33 12.35
C THR A 196 9.93 4.78 12.64
N ARG A 197 10.36 5.52 11.61
CA ARG A 197 10.71 6.95 11.73
C ARG A 197 9.53 7.90 11.59
N HIS A 198 8.63 7.59 10.66
CA HIS A 198 7.48 8.43 10.32
C HIS A 198 6.17 7.70 10.56
N VAL A 199 5.17 8.42 11.03
CA VAL A 199 3.79 7.97 11.27
C VAL A 199 2.83 8.84 10.48
N TYR A 200 1.55 8.46 10.45
CA TYR A 200 0.53 9.22 9.74
C TYR A 200 0.22 10.54 10.46
N GLU A 201 -0.05 11.58 9.68
CA GLU A 201 -0.43 12.89 10.17
C GLU A 201 -1.76 12.88 10.93
N ASN A 202 -1.99 13.94 11.71
CA ASN A 202 -3.29 14.17 12.30
C ASN A 202 -4.32 14.45 11.19
N HIS A 203 -5.48 13.83 11.27
CA HIS A 203 -6.57 13.98 10.31
C HIS A 203 -7.91 13.77 11.03
N GLU A 204 -8.94 14.51 10.64
CA GLU A 204 -10.29 14.38 11.23
C GLU A 204 -10.90 12.98 11.08
N ILE A 205 -10.36 12.18 10.15
CA ILE A 205 -10.82 10.81 9.91
C ILE A 205 -10.56 9.94 11.11
N TRP A 206 -9.49 10.20 11.87
CA TRP A 206 -9.13 9.38 13.01
C TRP A 206 -10.21 9.41 14.08
N SER A 207 -10.74 10.59 14.38
CA SER A 207 -11.89 10.76 15.29
C SER A 207 -13.20 10.22 14.73
N GLN A 208 -13.35 10.10 13.40
CA GLN A 208 -14.50 9.44 12.80
C GLN A 208 -14.38 7.91 12.92
N ILE A 209 -13.20 7.36 12.65
CA ILE A 209 -12.88 5.92 12.79
C ILE A 209 -13.00 5.46 14.25
N GLU A 210 -12.54 6.28 15.19
CA GLU A 210 -12.60 6.01 16.63
C GLU A 210 -14.01 5.62 17.09
N LYS A 211 -15.04 6.29 16.52
CA LYS A 211 -16.46 6.12 16.87
C LYS A 211 -17.12 4.87 16.29
N ILE A 212 -16.48 4.17 15.35
CA ILE A 212 -17.09 3.04 14.64
C ILE A 212 -17.21 1.79 15.52
N SER A 213 -16.18 1.50 16.31
CA SER A 213 -16.10 0.33 17.17
C SER A 213 -15.12 0.54 18.32
N LYS A 214 -15.23 -0.25 19.38
CA LYS A 214 -14.34 -0.14 20.54
C LYS A 214 -12.90 -0.57 20.24
N ASN A 215 -12.68 -1.81 19.81
CA ASN A 215 -11.35 -2.37 19.57
C ASN A 215 -10.87 -2.09 18.13
N LYS A 216 -9.64 -1.61 17.96
CA LYS A 216 -9.05 -1.29 16.65
C LYS A 216 -7.88 -2.22 16.36
N LEU A 217 -8.09 -3.17 15.45
CA LEU A 217 -7.06 -4.12 15.01
C LEU A 217 -6.38 -3.60 13.74
N PHE A 218 -5.08 -3.36 13.82
CA PHE A 218 -4.22 -3.00 12.69
C PHE A 218 -3.40 -4.19 12.23
N LEU A 219 -3.21 -4.35 10.92
CA LEU A 219 -2.46 -5.48 10.37
C LEU A 219 -0.96 -5.15 10.25
N LEU A 220 -0.13 -6.02 10.78
CA LEU A 220 1.33 -5.85 10.79
C LEU A 220 1.92 -5.85 9.36
N SER A 221 3.09 -5.23 9.22
CA SER A 221 3.73 -4.68 8.00
C SER A 221 3.49 -3.17 7.79
N ALA A 222 2.28 -2.75 7.42
CA ALA A 222 1.92 -1.35 7.20
C ALA A 222 1.18 -0.71 8.38
N GLY A 223 0.60 -1.52 9.28
CA GLY A 223 -0.31 -1.08 10.32
C GLY A 223 0.32 -0.33 11.48
N LEU A 224 1.57 -0.61 11.87
CA LEU A 224 2.19 0.05 13.03
C LEU A 224 2.27 1.58 12.88
N PRO A 225 2.81 2.15 11.78
CA PRO A 225 2.79 3.59 11.58
C PRO A 225 1.38 4.20 11.55
N ILE A 226 0.37 3.44 11.08
CA ILE A 226 -1.03 3.87 11.02
C ILE A 226 -1.60 3.94 12.44
N ALA A 227 -1.42 2.86 13.22
CA ALA A 227 -1.85 2.77 14.60
C ALA A 227 -1.24 3.88 15.48
N LEU A 228 0.04 4.19 15.30
CA LEU A 228 0.71 5.26 16.03
C LEU A 228 0.19 6.65 15.61
N GLY A 229 -0.11 6.86 14.32
CA GLY A 229 -0.76 8.09 13.85
C GLY A 229 -2.16 8.26 14.43
N TYR A 230 -2.93 7.17 14.47
CA TYR A 230 -4.25 7.10 15.10
C TYR A 230 -4.19 7.39 16.61
N LEU A 231 -3.29 6.74 17.35
CA LEU A 231 -3.11 6.94 18.79
C LEU A 231 -2.73 8.39 19.09
N ALA A 232 -1.78 8.95 18.33
CA ALA A 232 -1.33 10.32 18.53
C ALA A 232 -2.41 11.36 18.19
N ALA A 233 -3.44 11.00 17.42
CA ALA A 233 -4.54 11.87 17.03
C ALA A 233 -5.75 11.78 17.97
N THR A 234 -6.04 10.58 18.47
CA THR A 234 -7.27 10.28 19.23
C THR A 234 -7.03 10.09 20.72
N GLY A 235 -5.84 9.63 21.11
CA GLY A 235 -5.55 9.18 22.47
C GLY A 235 -6.22 7.84 22.82
N ASP A 236 -6.88 7.16 21.89
CA ASP A 236 -7.57 5.89 22.16
C ASP A 236 -6.56 4.73 22.25
N PRO A 237 -6.40 4.11 23.43
CA PRO A 237 -5.41 3.06 23.65
C PRO A 237 -5.91 1.66 23.25
N ASN A 238 -7.18 1.50 22.80
CA ASN A 238 -7.75 0.20 22.41
C ASN A 238 -7.26 -0.28 21.04
N ILE A 239 -5.94 -0.34 20.90
CA ILE A 239 -5.22 -0.66 19.68
C ILE A 239 -4.65 -2.06 19.81
N PHE A 240 -4.88 -2.85 18.78
CA PHE A 240 -4.47 -4.23 18.67
C PHE A 240 -3.75 -4.46 17.35
N PHE A 241 -2.94 -5.52 17.31
CA PHE A 241 -2.21 -5.95 16.14
C PHE A 241 -2.40 -7.44 15.92
N SER A 242 -2.50 -7.82 14.65
CA SER A 242 -2.33 -9.20 14.22
C SER A 242 -1.56 -9.21 12.92
N GLU A 243 -1.05 -10.37 12.55
CA GLU A 243 -0.22 -10.52 11.38
C GLU A 243 -0.92 -11.32 10.29
N VAL A 244 -0.87 -10.77 9.09
CA VAL A 244 -1.45 -11.38 7.90
C VAL A 244 -0.43 -11.27 6.77
N HIS A 245 0.07 -12.41 6.32
CA HIS A 245 1.01 -12.48 5.21
C HIS A 245 0.35 -12.94 3.94
N ARG A 246 0.79 -12.37 2.82
CA ARG A 246 0.48 -12.86 1.49
C ARG A 246 1.53 -13.89 1.07
N GLN A 247 1.22 -14.65 0.01
CA GLN A 247 2.21 -15.47 -0.66
C GLN A 247 3.39 -14.59 -1.11
N ASN A 248 4.61 -15.03 -0.84
CA ASN A 248 5.86 -14.32 -1.14
C ASN A 248 6.08 -13.00 -0.38
N ASP A 249 5.54 -12.86 0.83
CA ASP A 249 5.87 -11.72 1.69
C ASP A 249 7.34 -11.79 2.13
N SER A 250 8.16 -10.84 1.66
CA SER A 250 9.59 -10.76 2.00
C SER A 250 9.83 -10.53 3.49
N ASN A 251 8.85 -9.99 4.23
CA ASN A 251 8.98 -9.81 5.68
C ASN A 251 9.00 -11.14 6.44
N LEU A 252 8.65 -12.25 5.79
CA LEU A 252 8.80 -13.59 6.37
C LEU A 252 10.26 -14.05 6.47
N LEU A 253 11.15 -13.46 5.67
CA LEU A 253 12.57 -13.85 5.65
C LEU A 253 13.30 -13.49 6.95
N SER A 254 12.82 -12.47 7.67
CA SER A 254 13.47 -11.98 8.89
C SER A 254 12.96 -12.63 10.18
N ARG A 255 12.15 -13.69 10.08
CA ARG A 255 11.40 -14.24 11.21
C ARG A 255 12.01 -15.51 11.76
N ASP A 256 12.12 -15.58 13.08
CA ASP A 256 12.40 -16.83 13.79
C ASP A 256 11.12 -17.65 14.00
N ASN A 257 9.99 -16.97 14.28
CA ASN A 257 8.73 -17.61 14.65
C ASN A 257 7.52 -16.85 14.09
N ALA A 258 6.42 -17.59 13.87
CA ALA A 258 5.14 -17.02 13.47
C ALA A 258 4.37 -16.41 14.66
N PHE A 259 3.84 -15.21 14.47
CA PHE A 259 2.93 -14.53 15.38
C PHE A 259 1.51 -14.70 14.83
N GLN A 260 0.83 -15.74 15.31
CA GLN A 260 -0.52 -16.11 14.87
C GLN A 260 -1.59 -15.66 15.86
N ASP A 261 -1.32 -14.57 16.59
CA ASP A 261 -2.19 -14.10 17.65
C ASP A 261 -2.51 -12.60 17.53
N ILE A 262 -3.10 -12.03 18.59
CA ILE A 262 -3.47 -10.63 18.73
C ILE A 262 -2.72 -10.05 19.91
N PHE A 263 -2.09 -8.89 19.68
CA PHE A 263 -1.34 -8.14 20.70
C PHE A 263 -1.88 -6.71 20.82
N PRO A 264 -2.04 -6.15 22.04
CA PRO A 264 -1.99 -6.85 23.31
C PRO A 264 -3.14 -7.85 23.44
N SER A 265 -3.08 -8.75 24.42
CA SER A 265 -4.22 -9.62 24.69
C SER A 265 -5.42 -8.77 25.13
N PRO A 266 -6.61 -8.91 24.51
CA PRO A 266 -7.78 -8.13 24.88
C PRO A 266 -8.28 -8.51 26.27
N THR A 267 -8.79 -7.52 26.99
CA THR A 267 -9.36 -7.70 28.34
C THR A 267 -10.76 -8.30 28.32
N SER A 268 -11.50 -8.16 27.22
CA SER A 268 -12.83 -8.76 27.01
C SER A 268 -12.96 -9.32 25.60
N SER A 269 -13.52 -10.53 25.50
CA SER A 269 -13.73 -11.22 24.23
C SER A 269 -14.98 -10.76 23.48
N ASN A 270 -15.93 -10.05 24.10
CA ASN A 270 -17.26 -9.82 23.53
C ASN A 270 -17.44 -8.41 22.92
N GLU A 271 -16.40 -7.59 22.97
CA GLU A 271 -16.44 -6.21 22.48
C GLU A 271 -16.34 -6.15 20.96
N PRO A 272 -16.98 -5.18 20.29
CA PRO A 272 -16.98 -5.10 18.83
C PRO A 272 -15.59 -4.71 18.30
N TRP A 273 -15.21 -5.29 17.16
CA TRP A 273 -13.90 -5.10 16.54
C TRP A 273 -13.99 -4.33 15.23
N LEU A 274 -13.03 -3.44 15.02
CA LEU A 274 -12.77 -2.77 13.75
C LEU A 274 -11.39 -3.15 13.24
N ILE A 275 -11.33 -3.70 12.03
CA ILE A 275 -10.07 -4.07 11.39
C ILE A 275 -9.69 -3.00 10.38
N ILE A 276 -8.49 -2.45 10.48
CA ILE A 276 -8.02 -1.32 9.70
C ILE A 276 -6.75 -1.72 8.95
N ASP A 277 -6.78 -1.63 7.62
CA ASP A 277 -5.62 -1.92 6.77
C ASP A 277 -5.70 -1.15 5.44
N LYS A 278 -4.56 -1.02 4.76
CA LYS A 278 -4.52 -0.55 3.36
C LYS A 278 -5.07 -1.61 2.42
N ALA A 279 -5.98 -1.23 1.54
CA ALA A 279 -6.75 -2.20 0.74
C ALA A 279 -6.39 -2.19 -0.76
N TYR A 280 -5.49 -3.09 -1.17
CA TYR A 280 -5.24 -3.33 -2.60
C TYR A 280 -6.30 -4.27 -3.22
N THR A 281 -6.52 -5.42 -2.57
CA THR A 281 -7.49 -6.44 -2.99
C THR A 281 -8.55 -6.75 -1.92
N GLY A 282 -8.36 -6.28 -0.68
CA GLY A 282 -9.23 -6.60 0.47
C GLY A 282 -8.98 -7.98 1.12
N GLY A 283 -8.07 -8.79 0.57
CA GLY A 283 -7.82 -10.14 1.08
C GLY A 283 -7.32 -10.19 2.53
N SER A 284 -6.44 -9.25 2.91
CA SER A 284 -5.88 -9.15 4.27
C SER A 284 -6.95 -8.83 5.31
N LEU A 285 -7.83 -7.86 5.02
CA LEU A 285 -8.98 -7.52 5.87
C LEU A 285 -9.90 -8.72 6.11
N ARG A 286 -10.24 -9.45 5.04
CA ARG A 286 -11.10 -10.64 5.15
C ARG A 286 -10.46 -11.74 5.99
N GLN A 287 -9.17 -11.98 5.79
CA GLN A 287 -8.43 -12.99 6.56
C GLN A 287 -8.39 -12.61 8.05
N ALA A 288 -8.07 -11.36 8.37
CA ALA A 288 -8.07 -10.87 9.74
C ALA A 288 -9.45 -10.95 10.40
N ALA A 289 -10.52 -10.61 9.67
CA ALA A 289 -11.90 -10.72 10.19
C ALA A 289 -12.24 -12.16 10.58
N ASN A 290 -11.83 -13.11 9.76
CA ASN A 290 -12.01 -14.53 10.07
C ASN A 290 -11.15 -14.97 11.26
N THR A 291 -9.93 -14.45 11.41
CA THR A 291 -9.08 -14.72 12.58
C THR A 291 -9.74 -14.24 13.88
N VAL A 292 -10.27 -13.01 13.89
CA VAL A 292 -10.99 -12.45 15.04
C VAL A 292 -12.20 -13.31 15.40
N ARG A 293 -13.05 -13.66 14.42
CA ARG A 293 -14.23 -14.51 14.65
C ARG A 293 -13.86 -15.91 15.13
N LYS A 294 -12.81 -16.52 14.59
CA LYS A 294 -12.33 -17.83 15.05
C LYS A 294 -11.83 -17.78 16.48
N LYS A 295 -11.19 -16.67 16.89
CA LYS A 295 -10.61 -16.52 18.23
C LYS A 295 -11.66 -16.18 19.29
N PHE A 296 -12.62 -15.31 18.98
CA PHE A 296 -13.56 -14.75 19.97
C PHE A 296 -15.01 -15.19 19.79
N GLY A 297 -15.33 -15.96 18.74
CA GLY A 297 -16.68 -16.42 18.43
C GLY A 297 -17.26 -15.75 17.18
N TYR A 298 -18.11 -16.47 16.45
CA TYR A 298 -18.69 -15.98 15.20
C TYR A 298 -19.80 -14.95 15.39
N ASP A 299 -20.37 -14.86 16.58
CA ASP A 299 -21.43 -13.90 16.93
C ASP A 299 -20.88 -12.49 17.23
N ILE A 300 -19.55 -12.35 17.34
CA ILE A 300 -18.93 -11.06 17.61
C ILE A 300 -19.06 -10.12 16.41
N GLU A 301 -19.40 -8.86 16.68
CA GLU A 301 -19.42 -7.84 15.65
C GLU A 301 -17.99 -7.53 15.20
N VAL A 302 -17.73 -7.75 13.91
CA VAL A 302 -16.46 -7.41 13.26
C VAL A 302 -16.76 -6.59 12.02
N LYS A 303 -16.31 -5.33 12.06
CA LYS A 303 -16.34 -4.37 10.96
C LYS A 303 -14.94 -4.20 10.38
N THR A 304 -14.88 -3.66 9.16
CA THR A 304 -13.64 -3.45 8.42
C THR A 304 -13.56 -2.04 7.85
N VAL A 305 -12.36 -1.44 7.89
CA VAL A 305 -12.02 -0.17 7.24
C VAL A 305 -10.94 -0.41 6.20
N ALA A 306 -11.28 -0.20 4.94
CA ALA A 306 -10.32 -0.13 3.85
C ALA A 306 -9.70 1.27 3.77
N LEU A 307 -8.43 1.41 4.15
CA LEU A 307 -7.69 2.65 3.92
C LEU A 307 -7.21 2.66 2.46
N PHE A 308 -7.54 3.75 1.76
CA PHE A 308 -7.01 4.07 0.43
C PHE A 308 -7.19 2.92 -0.57
N PRO A 309 -8.44 2.45 -0.80
CA PRO A 309 -8.67 1.29 -1.64
C PRO A 309 -8.22 1.54 -3.09
N LYS A 310 -7.54 0.55 -3.69
CA LYS A 310 -6.95 0.67 -5.04
C LYS A 310 -7.83 0.11 -6.16
N SER A 311 -8.84 -0.66 -5.81
CA SER A 311 -9.78 -1.22 -6.77
C SER A 311 -11.21 -1.12 -6.24
N PHE A 312 -12.18 -1.12 -7.16
CA PHE A 312 -13.59 -1.17 -6.78
C PHE A 312 -13.90 -2.42 -5.94
N SER A 313 -13.28 -3.55 -6.25
CA SER A 313 -13.39 -4.78 -5.44
C SER A 313 -12.88 -4.58 -4.00
N ALA A 314 -11.72 -3.92 -3.84
CA ALA A 314 -11.19 -3.62 -2.52
C ALA A 314 -12.09 -2.65 -1.74
N PHE A 315 -12.62 -1.62 -2.40
CA PHE A 315 -13.62 -0.71 -1.81
C PHE A 315 -14.86 -1.46 -1.34
N MET A 316 -15.43 -2.31 -2.20
CA MET A 316 -16.63 -3.11 -1.92
C MET A 316 -16.43 -4.22 -0.88
N SER A 317 -15.18 -4.58 -0.58
CA SER A 317 -14.86 -5.67 0.34
C SER A 317 -14.92 -5.29 1.82
N ALA A 318 -15.03 -3.99 2.12
CA ALA A 318 -15.03 -3.47 3.48
C ALA A 318 -16.39 -2.86 3.88
N ASP A 319 -16.62 -2.69 5.17
CA ASP A 319 -17.81 -2.02 5.71
C ASP A 319 -17.68 -0.49 5.57
N TYR A 320 -16.47 0.02 5.80
CA TYR A 320 -16.10 1.41 5.63
C TYR A 320 -14.86 1.55 4.75
N ALA A 321 -14.71 2.71 4.10
CA ALA A 321 -13.53 3.05 3.33
C ALA A 321 -13.11 4.49 3.57
N VAL A 322 -11.80 4.73 3.69
CA VAL A 322 -11.23 6.08 3.64
C VAL A 322 -10.69 6.33 2.25
N TYR A 323 -11.23 7.35 1.58
CA TYR A 323 -10.87 7.71 0.22
C TYR A 323 -10.83 9.23 0.06
N ALA A 324 -9.74 9.77 -0.46
CA ALA A 324 -9.55 11.22 -0.68
C ALA A 324 -9.85 12.08 0.58
N GLY A 325 -9.45 11.59 1.77
CA GLY A 325 -9.67 12.26 3.06
C GLY A 325 -11.09 12.12 3.62
N LYS A 326 -12.02 11.45 2.94
CA LYS A 326 -13.42 11.24 3.37
C LYS A 326 -13.64 9.79 3.83
N LEU A 327 -14.53 9.60 4.81
CA LEU A 327 -14.94 8.28 5.31
C LEU A 327 -16.30 7.93 4.73
N PHE A 328 -16.39 6.76 4.11
CA PHE A 328 -17.60 6.26 3.48
C PHE A 328 -18.05 5.00 4.20
N GLU A 329 -19.33 4.93 4.54
CA GLU A 329 -20.00 3.65 4.79
C GLU A 329 -20.30 3.00 3.43
N VAL A 330 -19.61 1.92 3.09
CA VAL A 330 -19.58 1.35 1.74
C VAL A 330 -20.98 0.97 1.27
N LYS A 331 -21.77 0.30 2.11
CA LYS A 331 -23.14 -0.12 1.76
C LYS A 331 -24.05 1.05 1.39
N SER A 332 -23.85 2.22 2.00
CA SER A 332 -24.68 3.41 1.78
C SER A 332 -24.42 4.11 0.44
N CYS A 333 -23.20 3.98 -0.09
CA CYS A 333 -22.77 4.67 -1.31
C CYS A 333 -22.62 3.74 -2.51
N ALA A 334 -22.27 2.47 -2.30
CA ALA A 334 -21.98 1.50 -3.34
C ALA A 334 -23.05 1.37 -4.44
N ARG A 335 -24.33 1.45 -4.09
CA ARG A 335 -25.45 1.31 -5.03
C ARG A 335 -25.51 2.41 -6.09
N ARG A 336 -24.83 3.52 -5.84
CA ARG A 336 -24.83 4.72 -6.69
C ARG A 336 -23.52 4.89 -7.48
N LEU A 337 -22.56 3.99 -7.30
CA LEU A 337 -21.27 4.06 -7.96
C LEU A 337 -21.30 3.25 -9.25
N ASP A 338 -20.83 3.86 -10.32
CA ASP A 338 -20.49 3.17 -11.55
C ASP A 338 -19.14 2.46 -11.40
N ARG A 339 -19.04 1.24 -11.93
CA ARG A 339 -17.86 0.40 -11.73
C ARG A 339 -16.60 0.98 -12.36
N ASP A 340 -16.72 1.71 -13.45
CA ASP A 340 -15.59 2.27 -14.18
C ASP A 340 -15.24 3.67 -13.67
N LEU A 341 -16.22 4.43 -13.16
CA LEU A 341 -16.06 5.82 -12.71
C LEU A 341 -16.07 6.01 -11.19
N TRP A 342 -16.18 4.94 -10.39
CA TRP A 342 -16.29 5.00 -8.92
C TRP A 342 -15.25 5.91 -8.26
N HIS A 343 -14.00 5.86 -8.73
CA HIS A 343 -12.86 6.58 -8.19
C HIS A 343 -13.02 8.11 -8.33
N ILE A 344 -13.66 8.57 -9.40
CA ILE A 344 -14.01 9.97 -9.62
C ILE A 344 -15.27 10.35 -8.83
N GLN A 345 -16.30 9.49 -8.85
CA GLN A 345 -17.56 9.74 -8.15
C GLN A 345 -17.38 9.86 -6.62
N LEU A 346 -16.44 9.12 -6.04
CA LEU A 346 -16.09 9.25 -4.62
C LEU A 346 -15.44 10.60 -4.29
N ILE A 347 -14.77 11.24 -5.25
CA ILE A 347 -14.21 12.58 -5.06
C ILE A 347 -15.35 13.60 -5.08
N THR A 348 -16.14 13.62 -6.15
CA THR A 348 -17.17 14.64 -6.40
C THR A 348 -18.44 14.50 -5.56
N GLY A 349 -18.66 13.34 -4.95
CA GLY A 349 -19.85 13.08 -4.13
C GLY A 349 -21.15 13.04 -4.94
N GLN A 350 -21.07 13.03 -6.28
CA GLN A 350 -22.25 12.98 -7.14
C GLN A 350 -22.50 11.54 -7.64
N PRO A 351 -23.69 10.98 -7.38
CA PRO A 351 -24.16 9.82 -8.12
C PRO A 351 -24.60 10.27 -9.53
N THR A 352 -24.20 9.52 -10.55
CA THR A 352 -24.72 9.69 -11.92
C THR A 352 -26.18 9.29 -12.03
#